data_AF-A0A850JEF9-F1
#
_entry.id   AF-A0A850JEF9-F1
#
_cell.length_a   1.000
_cell.length_b   1.000
_cell.length_c   1.000
_cell.angle_alpha   90.00
_cell.angle_beta   90.00
_cell.angle_gamma   90.00
#
_symmetry.space_group_name_H-M   'P 1'
#
loop_
_entity.id
_entity.type
_entity.pdbx_description
1 polymer ?
#
loop_
_entity_poly.entity_id
_entity_poly.type
_entity_poly.pdbx_seq_one_letter_code
_entity_poly.pdbx_strand_id
1 'polypeptide(L)'
;MVRRVRAAVTELMGELMGAFDELPRVRRGPLHSLYAALRRRAPQVSATRPDGDVLRVAYRGREAQVAWDDELQVFAWASGDGGQIGPDVEKAAEVVASALDAPVSPGAPG
;
A
#
# COMPACT_ATOMS: atom_id res chain seq x y z
N MET A 1 15.44 -52.73 30.47
CA MET A 1 14.41 -52.13 29.59
C MET A 1 14.65 -50.62 29.58
N VAL A 2 15.39 -50.11 28.59
CA VAL A 2 15.90 -48.73 28.56
C VAL A 2 15.44 -48.05 27.28
N ARG A 3 15.12 -46.75 27.41
CA ARG A 3 14.89 -45.72 26.38
C ARG A 3 13.55 -45.75 25.64
N ARG A 4 12.76 -44.69 25.85
CA ARG A 4 12.67 -43.57 24.89
C ARG A 4 11.91 -42.38 25.50
N VAL A 5 12.61 -41.56 26.27
CA VAL A 5 12.26 -40.14 26.43
C VAL A 5 13.02 -39.40 25.34
N ARG A 6 12.54 -39.45 24.10
CA ARG A 6 13.14 -38.69 22.98
C ARG A 6 12.20 -38.51 21.79
N ALA A 7 10.96 -38.12 22.05
CA ALA A 7 9.99 -37.83 20.98
C ALA A 7 9.31 -36.46 21.09
N ALA A 8 9.40 -35.75 22.22
CA ALA A 8 8.56 -34.56 22.44
C ALA A 8 9.19 -33.20 22.01
N VAL A 9 10.47 -33.16 21.61
CA VAL A 9 11.15 -31.86 21.34
C VAL A 9 11.12 -31.48 19.84
N THR A 10 11.00 -32.45 18.93
CA THR A 10 11.08 -32.19 17.48
C THR A 10 9.77 -31.77 16.83
N GLU A 11 8.61 -32.03 17.45
CA GLU A 11 7.32 -31.60 16.92
C GLU A 11 7.08 -30.10 17.14
N LEU A 12 7.55 -29.55 18.27
CA LEU A 12 7.30 -28.15 18.63
C LEU A 12 8.06 -27.12 17.77
N MET A 13 9.16 -27.53 17.11
CA MET A 13 9.94 -26.68 16.20
C MET A 13 9.43 -26.73 14.74
N GLY A 14 8.63 -27.74 14.36
CA GLY A 14 8.01 -27.84 13.04
C GLY A 14 6.74 -26.99 12.92
N GLU A 15 5.93 -26.93 13.99
CA GLU A 15 4.71 -26.11 14.03
C GLU A 15 5.01 -24.61 14.08
N LEU A 16 6.13 -24.19 14.69
CA LEU A 16 6.49 -22.78 14.73
C LEU A 16 6.96 -22.23 13.37
N MET A 17 7.41 -23.10 12.45
CA MET A 17 7.91 -22.68 11.13
C MET A 17 6.79 -22.53 10.08
N GLY A 18 5.62 -23.16 10.29
CA GLY A 18 4.45 -23.04 9.41
C GLY A 18 3.55 -21.84 9.73
N ALA A 19 3.55 -21.36 10.98
CA ALA A 19 2.68 -20.26 11.43
C ALA A 19 3.03 -18.88 10.86
N PHE A 20 4.22 -18.71 10.25
CA PHE A 20 4.61 -17.46 9.59
C PHE A 20 4.20 -17.39 8.12
N ASP A 21 3.89 -18.54 7.48
CA ASP A 21 3.55 -18.59 6.05
C ASP A 21 2.09 -18.17 5.79
N GLU A 22 1.25 -18.28 6.83
CA GLU A 22 -0.18 -17.95 6.79
C GLU A 22 -0.50 -16.68 7.60
N LEU A 23 0.45 -15.74 7.70
CA LEU A 23 0.03 -14.37 7.94
C LEU A 23 -0.98 -14.03 6.85
N PRO A 24 -2.23 -13.62 7.17
CA PRO A 24 -3.12 -13.12 6.15
C PRO A 24 -2.33 -12.01 5.49
N ARG A 25 -1.90 -12.24 4.24
CA ARG A 25 -1.37 -11.20 3.39
C ARG A 25 -2.57 -10.29 3.23
N VAL A 26 -2.74 -9.37 4.18
CA VAL A 26 -3.82 -8.40 4.19
C VAL A 26 -3.71 -7.84 2.79
N ARG A 27 -4.69 -8.16 1.94
CA ARG A 27 -4.80 -7.57 0.62
C ARG A 27 -5.10 -6.12 0.91
N ARG A 28 -4.02 -5.38 1.18
CA ARG A 28 -4.01 -3.97 1.48
C ARG A 28 -4.68 -3.36 0.28
N GLY A 29 -5.89 -2.84 0.48
CA GLY A 29 -6.76 -2.41 -0.61
C GLY A 29 -6.07 -1.37 -1.52
N PRO A 30 -6.67 -1.02 -2.66
CA PRO A 30 -6.05 -0.17 -3.68
C PRO A 30 -5.41 1.12 -3.13
N LEU A 31 -6.05 1.78 -2.15
CA LEU A 31 -5.51 2.97 -1.48
C LEU A 31 -4.20 2.72 -0.73
N HIS A 32 -4.03 1.54 -0.13
CA HIS A 32 -2.77 1.18 0.52
C HIS A 32 -1.67 0.90 -0.50
N SER A 33 -2.01 0.34 -1.67
CA SER A 33 -1.06 0.18 -2.78
C SER A 33 -0.61 1.54 -3.31
N LEU A 34 -1.53 2.49 -3.47
CA LEU A 34 -1.23 3.87 -3.85
C LEU A 34 -0.37 4.58 -2.80
N TYR A 35 -0.70 4.41 -1.51
CA TYR A 35 0.14 4.90 -0.40
C TYR A 35 1.58 4.37 -0.51
N ALA A 36 1.75 3.06 -0.75
CA ALA A 36 3.07 2.46 -0.89
C ALA A 36 3.83 2.97 -2.12
N ALA A 37 3.16 3.15 -3.26
CA ALA A 37 3.76 3.70 -4.47
C ALA A 37 4.21 5.16 -4.27
N LEU A 38 3.39 5.99 -3.62
CA LEU A 38 3.77 7.36 -3.27
C LEU A 38 5.00 7.40 -2.36
N ARG A 39 5.07 6.52 -1.35
CA ARG A 39 6.24 6.43 -0.48
C ARG A 39 7.53 6.04 -1.21
N ARG A 40 7.43 5.32 -2.32
CA ARG A 40 8.59 4.94 -3.16
C ARG A 40 8.94 6.02 -4.19
N ARG A 41 7.96 6.64 -4.83
CA ARG A 41 8.15 7.54 -5.98
C ARG A 41 8.18 9.02 -5.63
N ALA A 42 7.50 9.42 -4.57
CA ALA A 42 7.42 10.81 -4.14
C ALA A 42 7.47 10.87 -2.60
N PRO A 43 8.57 10.41 -1.96
CA PRO A 43 8.66 10.31 -0.49
C PRO A 43 8.49 11.66 0.24
N GLN A 44 8.69 12.77 -0.46
CA GLN A 44 8.44 14.12 0.05
C GLN A 44 6.95 14.52 0.09
N VAL A 45 6.08 13.78 -0.61
CA VAL A 45 4.63 13.94 -0.46
C VAL A 45 4.23 13.33 0.87
N SER A 46 3.63 14.15 1.73
CA SER A 46 3.06 13.68 2.98
C SER A 46 1.77 12.91 2.66
N ALA A 47 1.85 11.59 2.69
CA ALA A 47 0.69 10.72 2.57
C ALA A 47 0.32 10.18 3.95
N THR A 48 -0.94 10.33 4.35
CA THR A 48 -1.45 9.71 5.58
C THR A 48 -1.82 8.27 5.28
N ARG A 49 -1.53 7.32 6.19
CA ARG A 49 -1.98 5.94 6.01
C ARG A 49 -3.51 5.94 5.85
N PRO A 50 -4.07 5.28 4.83
CA PRO A 50 -5.51 5.25 4.64
C PRO A 50 -6.16 4.46 5.79
N ASP A 51 -7.04 5.12 6.54
CA ASP A 51 -7.84 4.57 7.65
C ASP A 51 -9.34 4.49 7.28
N GLY A 52 -9.65 4.59 5.97
CA GLY A 52 -11.00 4.63 5.44
C GLY A 52 -10.98 4.75 3.92
N ASP A 53 -12.00 5.40 3.35
CA ASP A 53 -12.25 5.42 1.89
C ASP A 53 -11.41 6.43 1.10
N VAL A 54 -10.57 7.22 1.80
CA VAL A 54 -9.73 8.25 1.18
C VAL A 54 -8.29 8.21 1.66
N LEU A 55 -7.38 8.47 0.73
CA LEU A 55 -5.97 8.73 0.94
C LEU A 55 -5.72 10.24 0.90
N ARG A 56 -5.33 10.82 2.03
CA ARG A 56 -4.97 12.25 2.12
C ARG A 56 -3.50 12.44 1.78
N VAL A 57 -3.22 13.39 0.89
CA VAL A 57 -1.88 13.70 0.39
C VAL A 57 -1.64 15.21 0.45
N ALA A 58 -0.41 15.60 0.80
CA ALA A 58 -0.04 17.01 0.90
C ALA A 58 1.42 17.25 0.51
N TYR A 59 1.70 18.38 -0.14
CA TYR A 59 3.05 18.85 -0.42
C TYR A 59 3.07 20.38 -0.57
N ARG A 60 4.03 21.05 0.09
CA ARG A 60 4.25 22.52 0.02
C ARG A 60 2.98 23.37 0.15
N GLY A 61 2.10 23.02 1.08
CA GLY A 61 0.86 23.76 1.34
C GLY A 61 -0.30 23.47 0.37
N ARG A 62 -0.12 22.52 -0.56
CA ARG A 62 -1.20 21.94 -1.36
C ARG A 62 -1.63 20.63 -0.77
N GLU A 63 -2.94 20.40 -0.73
CA GLU A 63 -3.54 19.18 -0.20
C GLU A 63 -4.54 18.61 -1.20
N ALA A 64 -4.61 17.29 -1.28
CA ALA A 64 -5.58 16.58 -2.09
C ALA A 64 -6.02 15.29 -1.38
N GLN A 65 -7.16 14.76 -1.81
CA GLN A 65 -7.70 13.51 -1.31
C GLN A 65 -8.00 12.60 -2.49
N VAL A 66 -7.61 11.34 -2.40
CA VAL A 66 -7.81 10.33 -3.44
C VAL A 66 -8.68 9.22 -2.88
N ALA A 67 -9.76 8.86 -3.56
CA ALA A 67 -10.61 7.73 -3.25
C ALA A 67 -10.35 6.58 -4.23
N TRP A 68 -10.75 5.36 -3.83
CA TRP A 68 -10.92 4.26 -4.75
C TRP A 68 -12.41 4.11 -5.06
N ASP A 69 -12.76 4.19 -6.34
CA ASP A 69 -14.10 3.87 -6.81
C ASP A 69 -14.18 2.37 -7.05
N ASP A 70 -14.93 1.66 -6.22
CA ASP A 70 -15.07 0.19 -6.32
C ASP A 70 -16.00 -0.24 -7.47
N GLU A 71 -16.93 0.62 -7.90
CA GLU A 71 -17.81 0.31 -9.03
C GLU A 71 -17.04 0.35 -10.35
N LEU A 72 -16.21 1.38 -10.52
CA LEU A 72 -15.40 1.59 -11.71
C LEU A 72 -14.02 0.96 -11.62
N GLN A 73 -13.63 0.49 -10.44
CA GLN A 73 -12.30 -0.04 -10.12
C GLN A 73 -11.18 0.93 -10.54
N VAL A 74 -11.31 2.22 -10.19
CA VAL A 74 -10.32 3.27 -10.51
C VAL A 74 -10.03 4.17 -9.32
N PHE A 75 -8.83 4.76 -9.28
CA PHE A 75 -8.55 5.88 -8.41
C PHE A 75 -9.24 7.14 -8.94
N ALA A 76 -9.80 7.95 -8.05
CA ALA A 76 -10.42 9.22 -8.37
C ALA A 76 -10.12 10.26 -7.30
N TRP A 77 -10.19 11.54 -7.66
CA TRP A 77 -10.08 12.61 -6.68
C TRP A 77 -11.34 12.66 -5.81
N ALA A 78 -11.16 12.62 -4.49
CA ALA A 78 -12.27 12.66 -3.53
C ALA A 78 -12.81 14.09 -3.29
N SER A 79 -12.07 15.12 -3.70
CA SER A 79 -12.47 16.52 -3.56
C SER A 79 -12.22 17.28 -4.87
N GLY A 80 -13.27 17.91 -5.41
CA GLY A 80 -13.23 18.80 -6.59
C GLY A 80 -13.50 18.11 -7.94
N ASP A 81 -13.50 18.91 -9.03
CA ASP A 81 -13.70 18.50 -10.44
C ASP A 81 -12.52 17.70 -11.03
N GLY A 82 -11.64 17.12 -10.19
CA GLY A 82 -10.39 16.49 -10.61
C GLY A 82 -10.57 15.23 -11.46
N GLY A 83 -11.75 14.61 -11.43
CA GLY A 83 -12.10 13.46 -12.26
C GLY A 83 -11.40 12.14 -11.88
N GLN A 84 -11.46 11.19 -12.80
CA GLN A 84 -10.84 9.86 -12.65
C GLN A 84 -9.34 9.92 -12.97
N ILE A 85 -8.54 9.25 -12.14
CA ILE A 85 -7.09 9.10 -12.33
C ILE A 85 -6.78 7.81 -13.12
N GLY A 86 -7.54 6.75 -12.84
CA GLY A 86 -7.38 5.43 -13.46
C GLY A 86 -6.96 4.34 -12.47
N PRO A 87 -6.90 3.07 -12.88
CA PRO A 87 -6.66 1.93 -12.00
C PRO A 87 -5.18 1.66 -11.68
N ASP A 88 -4.26 2.15 -12.53
CA ASP A 88 -2.84 1.85 -12.40
C ASP A 88 -2.22 2.61 -11.22
N VAL A 89 -1.69 1.86 -10.26
CA VAL A 89 -1.17 2.39 -9.00
C VAL A 89 0.05 3.28 -9.19
N GLU A 90 0.96 2.89 -10.08
CA GLU A 90 2.19 3.66 -10.34
C GLU A 90 1.84 4.96 -11.05
N LYS A 91 0.97 4.87 -12.04
CA LYS A 91 0.52 6.02 -12.80
C LYS A 91 -0.31 6.97 -11.94
N ALA A 92 -1.16 6.43 -11.07
CA ALA A 92 -1.90 7.22 -10.10
C ALA A 92 -0.97 7.96 -9.14
N ALA A 93 0.11 7.33 -8.65
CA ALA A 93 1.10 8.01 -7.82
C ALA A 93 1.80 9.17 -8.57
N GLU A 94 2.09 9.01 -9.86
CA GLU A 94 2.64 10.08 -10.71
C GLU A 94 1.66 11.23 -10.90
N VAL A 95 0.39 10.94 -11.22
CA VAL A 95 -0.67 11.95 -11.39
C VAL A 95 -0.86 12.72 -10.08
N VAL A 96 -0.86 12.00 -8.94
CA VAL A 96 -0.99 12.61 -7.62
C VAL A 96 0.18 13.55 -7.30
N ALA A 97 1.40 13.10 -7.54
CA ALA A 97 2.58 13.93 -7.34
C ALA A 97 2.56 15.16 -8.27
N SER A 98 2.18 14.98 -9.54
CA SER A 98 2.06 16.07 -10.51
C SER A 98 1.00 17.10 -10.11
N ALA A 99 -0.17 16.68 -9.62
CA ALA A 99 -1.20 17.60 -9.16
C ALA A 99 -0.74 18.46 -7.96
N LEU A 100 0.17 17.92 -7.15
CA LEU A 100 0.78 18.61 -6.03
C LEU A 100 2.04 19.41 -6.40
N ASP A 101 2.44 19.45 -7.68
CA ASP A 101 3.75 19.98 -8.13
C ASP A 101 4.95 19.34 -7.40
N ALA A 102 4.82 18.07 -7.01
CA ALA A 102 5.86 17.29 -6.38
C ALA A 102 6.71 16.57 -7.44
N PRO A 103 8.06 16.63 -7.34
CA PRO A 103 8.91 15.89 -8.27
C PRO A 103 8.75 14.37 -8.08
N VAL A 104 8.66 13.61 -9.16
CA VAL A 104 8.66 12.14 -9.06
C VAL A 104 10.09 11.61 -9.22
N SER A 105 10.52 10.74 -8.32
CA SER A 105 11.72 9.95 -8.54
C SER A 105 11.46 9.05 -9.75
N PRO A 106 12.37 9.00 -10.75
CA PRO A 106 12.28 8.01 -11.80
C PRO A 106 12.37 6.64 -11.13
N GLY A 107 11.28 5.88 -11.16
CA GLY A 107 11.30 4.49 -10.74
C GLY A 107 12.30 3.76 -11.64
N ALA A 108 13.24 3.03 -11.05
CA ALA A 108 14.14 2.18 -11.81
C ALA A 108 13.29 1.31 -12.77
N PRO A 109 13.63 1.22 -14.07
CA PRO A 109 13.00 0.25 -14.94
C PRO A 109 13.30 -1.14 -14.38
N GLY A 110 12.25 -1.86 -14.00
CA GLY A 110 12.31 -3.30 -13.74
C GLY A 110 12.28 -4.07 -15.05
#